data_AF-A0A2W2BGF6-F1
#
_entry.id   AF-A0A2W2BGF6-F1
#
_cell.length_a   1.000
_cell.length_b   1.000
_cell.length_c   1.000
_cell.angle_alpha   90.00
_cell.angle_beta   90.00
_cell.angle_gamma   90.00
#
_symmetry.space_group_name_H-M   'P 1'
#
loop_
_entity.id
_entity.type
_entity.pdbx_description
1 polymer ?
#
loop_
_entity_poly.entity_id
_entity_poly.type
_entity_poly.pdbx_seq_one_letter_code
_entity_poly.pdbx_strand_id
1 'polypeptide(L)'
;VIVGPGESTVGEAGRAGSLASYGLDVTVALPGETTATTNLPLSVTVGAWLLQRDGWEGPVHTATVGDGDGVELGRQVAARADRVALLVMADGSPLRADTTPQDLRARAESYDAALAEALRGGEAEKLLGLDAELAAETGAEAGRQALTVLAGAAGEQLYDAEVGYEAAPFGVGYLVGVWERHG
;
A
#
# COMPACT_ATOMS: atom_id res chain seq x y z
N VAL A 1 10.78 1.50 3.99
CA VAL A 1 9.91 0.44 4.54
C VAL A 1 8.83 0.15 3.53
N ILE A 2 8.61 -1.11 3.19
CA ILE A 2 7.54 -1.55 2.31
C ILE A 2 6.40 -2.07 3.18
N VAL A 3 5.18 -1.61 2.95
CA VAL A 3 4.00 -2.06 3.69
C VAL A 3 2.94 -2.49 2.70
N GLY A 4 2.24 -3.57 2.97
CA GLY A 4 1.08 -3.98 2.19
C GLY A 4 0.09 -4.76 3.05
N PRO A 5 -1.07 -5.13 2.49
CA PRO A 5 -2.01 -5.99 3.18
C PRO A 5 -1.44 -7.39 3.45
N GLY A 6 -1.86 -8.01 4.54
CA GLY A 6 -1.55 -9.40 4.92
C GLY A 6 -2.57 -9.96 5.91
N GLU A 7 -2.45 -11.24 6.27
CA GLU A 7 -3.38 -11.90 7.20
C GLU A 7 -3.36 -11.30 8.61
N SER A 8 -2.23 -10.74 9.02
CA SER A 8 -2.05 -10.11 10.32
C SER A 8 -1.14 -8.89 10.23
N THR A 9 -1.26 -8.02 11.22
CA THR A 9 -0.39 -6.85 11.36
C THR A 9 0.92 -7.26 12.02
N VAL A 10 2.01 -7.29 11.24
CA VAL A 10 3.36 -7.64 11.73
C VAL A 10 4.42 -6.67 11.23
N GLY A 11 5.31 -6.28 12.15
CA GLY A 11 6.59 -5.67 11.80
C GLY A 11 7.59 -6.77 11.44
N GLU A 12 8.20 -6.68 10.27
CA GLU A 12 9.09 -7.69 9.66
C GLU A 12 8.36 -8.91 9.07
N ALA A 13 7.80 -8.72 7.88
CA ALA A 13 7.39 -9.83 7.02
C ALA A 13 8.63 -10.60 6.51
N GLY A 14 8.41 -11.78 5.91
CA GLY A 14 9.50 -12.63 5.37
C GLY A 14 10.51 -11.90 4.48
N ARG A 15 11.66 -12.50 4.20
CA ARG A 15 12.77 -11.79 3.50
C ARG A 15 12.84 -12.05 2.00
N ALA A 16 12.04 -12.98 1.49
CA ALA A 16 12.00 -13.33 0.07
C ALA A 16 10.58 -13.65 -0.41
N GLY A 17 10.33 -13.36 -1.68
CA GLY A 17 9.06 -13.60 -2.37
C GLY A 17 9.27 -14.03 -3.82
N SER A 18 8.26 -14.64 -4.43
CA SER A 18 8.30 -15.09 -5.81
C SER A 18 6.99 -14.75 -6.53
N LEU A 19 7.11 -14.38 -7.81
CA LEU A 19 5.97 -14.17 -8.70
C LEU A 19 5.66 -15.40 -9.56
N ALA A 20 6.30 -16.55 -9.29
CA ALA A 20 6.13 -17.76 -10.09
C ALA A 20 4.69 -18.30 -10.09
N SER A 21 3.95 -18.13 -8.99
CA SER A 21 2.52 -18.47 -8.91
C SER A 21 1.65 -17.63 -9.85
N TYR A 22 2.18 -16.51 -10.34
CA TYR A 22 1.54 -15.61 -11.29
C TYR A 22 2.15 -15.72 -12.70
N GLY A 23 2.95 -16.76 -12.96
CA GLY A 23 3.53 -17.05 -14.26
C GLY A 23 4.79 -16.26 -14.61
N LEU A 24 5.38 -15.54 -13.65
CA LEU A 24 6.61 -14.78 -13.83
C LEU A 24 7.78 -15.45 -13.10
N ASP A 25 8.85 -15.76 -13.83
CA ASP A 25 10.10 -16.28 -13.24
C ASP A 25 10.91 -15.14 -12.59
N VAL A 26 10.32 -14.55 -11.55
CA VAL A 26 10.88 -13.43 -10.79
C VAL A 26 10.88 -13.82 -9.32
N THR A 27 12.08 -13.78 -8.73
CA THR A 27 12.28 -13.95 -7.29
C THR A 27 12.98 -12.72 -6.76
N VAL A 28 12.52 -12.24 -5.60
CA VAL A 28 13.10 -11.09 -4.91
C VAL A 28 13.54 -11.49 -3.51
N ALA A 29 14.68 -10.98 -3.09
CA ALA A 29 15.18 -11.11 -1.74
C ALA A 29 15.63 -9.74 -1.21
N LEU A 30 15.22 -9.38 -0.01
CA LEU A 30 15.61 -8.10 0.60
C LEU A 30 17.13 -8.08 0.89
N PRO A 31 17.80 -6.91 0.81
CA PRO A 31 19.21 -6.78 1.18
C PRO A 31 19.48 -7.23 2.63
N GLY A 32 20.64 -7.89 2.89
CA GLY A 32 21.08 -8.35 4.21
C GLY A 32 21.05 -9.87 4.42
N GLU A 33 21.30 -10.35 5.64
CA GLU A 33 21.42 -11.79 5.94
C GLU A 33 20.15 -12.58 5.65
N THR A 34 20.34 -13.73 5.01
CA THR A 34 19.33 -14.59 4.35
C THR A 34 18.64 -15.59 5.30
N THR A 35 18.84 -15.45 6.61
CA THR A 35 18.35 -16.42 7.60
C THR A 35 16.95 -16.04 8.11
N ALA A 36 15.92 -16.00 7.26
CA ALA A 36 14.52 -16.05 7.72
C ALA A 36 13.50 -16.20 6.59
N THR A 37 12.56 -17.13 6.80
CA THR A 37 11.21 -17.29 6.24
C THR A 37 10.94 -16.81 4.80
N THR A 38 10.66 -17.78 3.93
CA THR A 38 10.22 -17.61 2.54
C THR A 38 8.69 -17.54 2.48
N ASN A 39 8.10 -16.34 2.52
CA ASN A 39 6.76 -16.03 1.98
C ASN A 39 6.43 -14.56 2.18
N LEU A 40 7.04 -13.67 1.39
CA LEU A 40 6.49 -12.32 1.27
C LEU A 40 5.09 -12.41 0.62
N PRO A 41 4.08 -11.69 1.16
CA PRO A 41 2.83 -11.49 0.44
C PRO A 41 3.09 -10.85 -0.93
N LEU A 42 2.17 -11.06 -1.88
CA LEU A 42 2.30 -10.54 -3.24
C LEU A 42 2.60 -9.04 -3.26
N SER A 43 1.84 -8.24 -2.51
CA SER A 43 1.98 -6.78 -2.45
C SER A 43 3.41 -6.37 -2.06
N VAL A 44 3.95 -6.96 -0.99
CA VAL A 44 5.30 -6.68 -0.50
C VAL A 44 6.38 -7.23 -1.45
N THR A 45 6.12 -8.37 -2.10
CA THR A 45 6.98 -8.92 -3.15
C THR A 45 7.12 -7.95 -4.33
N VAL A 46 6.01 -7.39 -4.81
CA VAL A 46 6.01 -6.39 -5.89
C VAL A 46 6.72 -5.11 -5.45
N GLY A 47 6.49 -4.63 -4.22
CA GLY A 47 7.21 -3.47 -3.68
C GLY A 47 8.72 -3.70 -3.63
N ALA A 48 9.17 -4.89 -3.20
CA ALA A 48 10.58 -5.25 -3.18
C ALA A 48 11.18 -5.35 -4.59
N TRP A 49 10.41 -5.90 -5.54
CA TRP A 49 10.80 -5.96 -6.95
C TRP A 49 10.99 -4.57 -7.55
N LEU A 50 10.10 -3.62 -7.28
CA LEU A 50 10.22 -2.24 -7.75
C LEU A 50 11.52 -1.58 -7.25
N LEU A 51 11.80 -1.69 -5.94
CA LEU A 51 13.04 -1.15 -5.37
C LEU A 51 14.30 -1.76 -6.02
N GLN A 52 14.31 -3.08 -6.26
CA GLN A 52 15.45 -3.75 -6.90
C GLN A 52 15.61 -3.36 -8.36
N ARG A 53 14.51 -3.33 -9.11
CA ARG A 53 14.49 -2.94 -10.53
C ARG A 53 15.07 -1.54 -10.72
N ASP A 54 14.78 -0.64 -9.79
CA ASP A 54 15.23 0.75 -9.82
C ASP A 54 16.56 0.98 -9.04
N GLY A 55 17.25 -0.10 -8.65
CA GLY A 55 18.65 -0.06 -8.16
C GLY A 55 18.84 0.34 -6.71
N TRP A 56 17.83 0.22 -5.86
CA TRP A 56 17.96 0.51 -4.42
C TRP A 56 18.80 -0.54 -3.70
N GLU A 57 19.94 -0.14 -3.12
CA GLU A 57 20.86 -1.02 -2.38
C GLU A 57 20.81 -0.80 -0.85
N GLY A 58 20.03 0.17 -0.37
CA GLY A 58 19.95 0.51 1.04
C GLY A 58 19.13 -0.48 1.89
N PRO A 59 19.09 -0.31 3.23
CA PRO A 59 18.31 -1.16 4.11
C PRO A 59 16.81 -1.17 3.73
N VAL A 60 16.20 -2.35 3.70
CA VAL A 60 14.77 -2.52 3.46
C VAL A 60 14.15 -3.30 4.62
N HIS A 61 13.10 -2.72 5.18
CA HIS A 61 12.21 -3.41 6.12
C HIS A 61 10.85 -3.57 5.48
N THR A 62 10.15 -4.61 5.89
CA THR A 62 8.80 -4.95 5.43
C THR A 62 7.85 -4.96 6.62
N ALA A 63 6.59 -4.65 6.36
CA ALA A 63 5.51 -4.89 7.29
C ALA A 63 4.26 -5.30 6.53
N THR A 64 3.35 -5.97 7.21
CA THR A 64 1.99 -6.20 6.71
C THR A 64 1.00 -5.61 7.67
N VAL A 65 -0.18 -5.26 7.15
CA VAL A 65 -1.33 -4.89 7.97
C VAL A 65 -2.51 -5.80 7.62
N GLY A 66 -3.18 -6.27 8.67
CA GLY A 66 -4.46 -6.98 8.58
C GLY A 66 -5.43 -6.33 9.56
N ASP A 67 -5.88 -7.10 10.54
CA ASP A 67 -6.86 -6.69 11.56
C ASP A 67 -6.32 -5.75 12.68
N GLY A 68 -5.02 -5.50 12.70
CA GLY A 68 -4.38 -4.65 13.72
C GLY A 68 -4.43 -3.14 13.44
N ASP A 69 -3.90 -2.36 14.38
CA ASP A 69 -3.86 -0.89 14.28
C ASP A 69 -2.76 -0.43 13.31
N GLY A 70 -3.16 -0.15 12.06
CA GLY A 70 -2.26 0.38 11.05
C GLY A 70 -1.75 1.78 11.35
N VAL A 71 -2.50 2.62 12.08
CA VAL A 71 -2.04 3.97 12.46
C VAL A 71 -0.87 3.87 13.42
N GLU A 72 -0.99 3.01 14.43
CA GLU A 72 0.11 2.76 15.38
C GLU A 72 1.33 2.15 14.69
N LEU A 73 1.14 1.19 13.77
CA LEU A 73 2.23 0.69 12.95
C LEU A 73 2.91 1.82 12.14
N GLY A 74 2.13 2.74 11.58
CA GLY A 74 2.64 3.90 10.86
C GLY A 74 3.54 4.79 11.72
N ARG A 75 3.12 5.07 12.97
CA ARG A 75 3.94 5.82 13.93
C ARG A 75 5.25 5.11 14.25
N GLN A 76 5.20 3.80 14.48
CA GLN A 76 6.39 2.99 14.75
C GLN A 76 7.34 2.98 13.55
N VAL A 77 6.81 2.91 12.32
CA VAL A 77 7.59 3.01 11.08
C VAL A 77 8.28 4.37 10.99
N ALA A 78 7.56 5.47 11.23
CA ALA A 78 8.13 6.82 11.17
C ALA A 78 9.20 7.06 12.24
N ALA A 79 9.08 6.45 13.42
CA ALA A 79 10.04 6.56 14.52
C ALA A 79 11.28 5.67 14.37
N ARG A 80 11.36 4.84 13.32
CA ARG A 80 12.41 3.80 13.17
C ARG A 80 13.80 4.37 12.91
N ALA A 81 13.90 5.55 12.29
CA ALA A 81 15.15 6.24 11.99
C ALA A 81 14.89 7.73 11.72
N ASP A 82 15.94 8.56 11.72
CA ASP A 82 15.84 9.99 11.43
C ASP A 82 15.21 10.29 10.06
N ARG A 83 15.44 9.42 9.08
CA ARG A 83 14.86 9.51 7.73
C ARG A 83 14.32 8.16 7.30
N VAL A 84 13.01 8.11 7.02
CA VAL A 84 12.32 6.92 6.56
C VAL A 84 11.58 7.23 5.26
N ALA A 85 11.87 6.47 4.20
CA ALA A 85 11.01 6.39 3.03
C ALA A 85 9.99 5.25 3.25
N LEU A 86 8.72 5.52 3.00
CA LEU A 86 7.62 4.56 3.14
C LEU A 86 7.01 4.29 1.77
N LEU A 87 6.98 3.03 1.36
CA LEU A 87 6.29 2.54 0.17
C LEU A 87 5.08 1.73 0.64
N VAL A 88 3.88 2.24 0.41
CA VAL A 88 2.62 1.55 0.73
C VAL A 88 2.04 0.92 -0.52
N MET A 89 1.86 -0.39 -0.48
CA MET A 89 1.28 -1.20 -1.53
C MET A 89 -0.20 -1.40 -1.21
N ALA A 90 -1.06 -0.61 -1.86
CA ALA A 90 -2.50 -0.61 -1.65
C ALA A 90 -3.22 -0.41 -2.98
N ASP A 91 -4.17 -1.31 -3.27
CA ASP A 91 -5.07 -1.18 -4.42
C ASP A 91 -6.37 -0.45 -4.00
N GLY A 92 -7.03 0.16 -4.97
CA GLY A 92 -8.42 0.59 -4.86
C GLY A 92 -9.39 -0.58 -5.04
N SER A 93 -10.61 -0.30 -5.47
CA SER A 93 -11.65 -1.32 -5.60
C SER A 93 -11.35 -2.30 -6.75
N PRO A 94 -11.46 -3.63 -6.53
CA PRO A 94 -11.40 -4.65 -7.58
C PRO A 94 -12.69 -4.79 -8.41
N LEU A 95 -13.67 -3.89 -8.24
CA LEU A 95 -15.00 -4.00 -8.85
C LEU A 95 -15.23 -2.99 -9.98
N ARG A 96 -14.16 -2.61 -10.67
CA ARG A 96 -14.17 -1.61 -11.74
C ARG A 96 -14.39 -2.16 -13.15
N ALA A 97 -14.52 -3.48 -13.30
CA ALA A 97 -14.74 -4.12 -14.60
C ALA A 97 -16.14 -3.87 -15.18
N ASP A 98 -16.27 -3.80 -16.51
CA ASP A 98 -17.57 -3.68 -17.19
C ASP A 98 -18.53 -4.85 -16.88
N THR A 99 -17.99 -6.00 -16.47
CA THR A 99 -18.76 -7.17 -16.05
C THR A 99 -19.31 -7.07 -14.62
N THR A 100 -18.87 -6.09 -13.82
CA THR A 100 -19.42 -5.83 -12.48
C THR A 100 -20.83 -5.26 -12.61
N PRO A 101 -21.80 -5.69 -11.77
CA PRO A 101 -23.11 -5.03 -11.67
C PRO A 101 -22.98 -3.51 -11.59
N GLN A 102 -23.80 -2.80 -12.38
CA GLN A 102 -23.64 -1.35 -12.60
C GLN A 102 -23.68 -0.54 -11.30
N ASP A 103 -24.56 -0.91 -10.37
CA ASP A 103 -24.71 -0.26 -9.07
C ASP A 103 -23.46 -0.44 -8.20
N LEU A 104 -22.90 -1.65 -8.18
CA LEU A 104 -21.69 -1.97 -7.45
C LEU A 104 -20.46 -1.30 -8.05
N ARG A 105 -20.38 -1.25 -9.39
CA ARG A 105 -19.33 -0.51 -10.10
C ARG A 105 -19.39 0.99 -9.84
N ALA A 106 -20.58 1.58 -9.78
CA ALA A 106 -20.75 2.99 -9.44
C ALA A 106 -20.30 3.30 -8.00
N ARG A 107 -20.52 2.38 -7.05
CA ARG A 107 -20.00 2.49 -5.68
C ARG A 107 -18.47 2.39 -5.62
N ALA A 108 -17.90 1.43 -6.35
CA ALA A 108 -16.45 1.30 -6.53
C ALA A 108 -15.83 2.55 -7.16
N GLU A 109 -16.49 3.13 -8.17
CA GLU A 109 -16.15 4.41 -8.78
C GLU A 109 -16.10 5.55 -7.77
N SER A 110 -17.12 5.64 -6.92
CA SER A 110 -17.16 6.66 -5.87
C SER A 110 -16.08 6.46 -4.80
N TYR A 111 -15.81 5.22 -4.40
CA TYR A 111 -14.76 4.92 -3.43
C TYR A 111 -13.38 5.30 -3.97
N ASP A 112 -13.04 4.87 -5.18
CA ASP A 112 -11.75 5.17 -5.81
C ASP A 112 -11.57 6.68 -6.02
N ALA A 113 -12.63 7.41 -6.35
CA ALA A 113 -12.58 8.87 -6.48
C ALA A 113 -12.25 9.55 -5.15
N ALA A 114 -12.86 9.11 -4.04
CA ALA A 114 -12.56 9.61 -2.70
C ALA A 114 -11.13 9.26 -2.27
N LEU A 115 -10.66 8.04 -2.57
CA LEU A 115 -9.27 7.63 -2.37
C LEU A 115 -8.31 8.53 -3.16
N ALA A 116 -8.61 8.80 -4.42
CA ALA A 116 -7.79 9.66 -5.28
C ALA A 116 -7.72 11.10 -4.74
N GLU A 117 -8.84 11.64 -4.28
CA GLU A 117 -8.89 12.97 -3.65
C GLU A 117 -8.06 13.01 -2.36
N ALA A 118 -8.19 12.01 -1.49
CA ALA A 118 -7.41 11.90 -0.27
C ALA A 118 -5.89 11.82 -0.56
N LEU A 119 -5.49 11.01 -1.55
CA LEU A 119 -4.10 10.90 -1.97
C LEU A 119 -3.55 12.19 -2.58
N ARG A 120 -4.32 12.90 -3.41
CA ARG A 120 -3.91 14.21 -3.97
C ARG A 120 -3.83 15.30 -2.91
N GLY A 121 -4.59 15.17 -1.82
CA GLY A 121 -4.60 16.15 -0.75
C GLY A 121 -3.34 16.15 0.13
N GLY A 122 -2.61 15.04 0.22
CA GLY A 122 -1.43 14.96 1.10
C GLY A 122 -1.78 15.02 2.59
N GLU A 123 -3.04 14.71 2.95
CA GLU A 123 -3.60 14.87 4.30
C GLU A 123 -3.96 13.50 4.90
N ALA A 124 -3.28 13.13 5.99
CA ALA A 124 -3.50 11.87 6.69
C ALA A 124 -4.97 11.69 7.15
N GLU A 125 -5.61 12.77 7.60
CA GLU A 125 -6.99 12.75 8.08
C GLU A 125 -7.98 12.29 7.00
N LYS A 126 -7.78 12.72 5.74
CA LYS A 126 -8.64 12.31 4.62
C LYS A 126 -8.52 10.81 4.33
N LEU A 127 -7.33 10.23 4.45
CA LEU A 127 -7.14 8.78 4.32
C LEU A 127 -7.85 8.01 5.45
N LEU A 128 -7.78 8.52 6.68
CA LEU A 128 -8.48 7.92 7.83
C LEU A 128 -10.00 8.04 7.70
N GLY A 129 -10.48 9.12 7.09
CA GLY A 129 -11.88 9.38 6.80
C GLY A 129 -12.48 8.61 5.63
N LEU A 130 -11.70 7.80 4.90
CA LEU A 130 -12.24 6.90 3.87
C LEU A 130 -13.25 5.93 4.49
N ASP A 131 -14.43 5.89 3.89
CA ASP A 131 -15.56 5.09 4.36
C ASP A 131 -15.19 3.59 4.40
N ALA A 132 -15.17 3.03 5.60
CA ALA A 132 -14.80 1.64 5.84
C ALA A 132 -15.90 0.66 5.37
N GLU A 133 -17.17 1.04 5.47
CA GLU A 133 -18.28 0.22 5.00
C GLU A 133 -18.28 0.16 3.48
N LEU A 134 -18.12 1.31 2.82
CA LEU A 134 -17.99 1.36 1.36
C LEU A 134 -16.73 0.62 0.86
N ALA A 135 -15.62 0.71 1.59
CA ALA A 135 -14.43 -0.08 1.26
C ALA A 135 -14.71 -1.59 1.32
N ALA A 136 -15.44 -2.05 2.33
CA ALA A 136 -15.82 -3.46 2.46
C ALA A 136 -16.80 -3.88 1.35
N GLU A 137 -17.83 -3.08 1.07
CA GLU A 137 -18.79 -3.34 -0.02
C GLU A 137 -18.10 -3.43 -1.38
N THR A 138 -17.07 -2.61 -1.60
CA THR A 138 -16.38 -2.50 -2.88
C THR A 138 -15.10 -3.35 -2.96
N GLY A 139 -14.78 -4.13 -1.94
CA GLY A 139 -13.60 -5.00 -1.89
C GLY A 139 -12.26 -4.29 -1.71
N ALA A 140 -12.25 -3.02 -1.33
CA ALA A 140 -11.06 -2.18 -1.13
C ALA A 140 -10.54 -2.15 0.33
N GLU A 141 -11.12 -2.94 1.23
CA GLU A 141 -10.80 -2.93 2.66
C GLU A 141 -9.31 -3.13 2.96
N ALA A 142 -8.67 -4.10 2.30
CA ALA A 142 -7.25 -4.39 2.48
C ALA A 142 -6.34 -3.22 2.05
N GLY A 143 -6.68 -2.56 0.94
CA GLY A 143 -6.00 -1.35 0.48
C GLY A 143 -6.18 -0.19 1.47
N ARG A 144 -7.40 0.01 1.97
CA ARG A 144 -7.70 1.00 3.00
C ARG A 144 -6.87 0.77 4.26
N GLN A 145 -6.81 -0.47 4.75
CA GLN A 145 -6.02 -0.85 5.93
C GLN A 145 -4.54 -0.49 5.74
N ALA A 146 -3.94 -0.83 4.59
CA ALA A 146 -2.57 -0.45 4.24
C ALA A 146 -2.35 1.07 4.25
N LEU A 147 -3.31 1.85 3.76
CA LEU A 147 -3.22 3.31 3.75
C LEU A 147 -3.32 3.96 5.15
N THR A 148 -3.90 3.29 6.14
CA THR A 148 -3.86 3.80 7.52
C THR A 148 -2.44 3.85 8.08
N VAL A 149 -1.52 3.02 7.56
CA VAL A 149 -0.09 3.07 7.91
C VAL A 149 0.57 4.32 7.35
N LEU A 150 0.22 4.73 6.12
CA LEU A 150 0.65 6.02 5.56
C LEU A 150 0.16 7.17 6.43
N ALA A 151 -1.12 7.16 6.81
CA ALA A 151 -1.71 8.19 7.66
C ALA A 151 -1.02 8.27 9.03
N GLY A 152 -0.76 7.12 9.68
CA GLY A 152 -0.04 7.07 10.95
C GLY A 152 1.40 7.57 10.87
N ALA A 153 2.10 7.28 9.77
CA ALA A 153 3.46 7.75 9.54
C ALA A 153 3.53 9.25 9.19
N ALA A 154 2.52 9.75 8.47
CA ALA A 154 2.38 11.16 8.13
C ALA A 154 2.04 12.02 9.36
N GLY A 155 1.19 11.52 10.26
CA GLY A 155 0.73 12.26 11.43
C GLY A 155 -0.07 13.51 11.03
N GLU A 156 0.09 14.60 11.78
CA GLU A 156 -0.58 15.89 11.51
C GLU A 156 0.17 16.76 10.48
N GLN A 157 1.20 16.21 9.82
CA GLN A 157 2.00 16.96 8.87
C GLN A 157 1.33 17.02 7.50
N LEU A 158 1.55 18.14 6.81
CA LEU A 158 1.14 18.31 5.42
C LEU A 158 2.28 17.90 4.49
N TYR A 159 1.92 17.21 3.40
CA TYR A 159 2.83 16.75 2.37
C TYR A 159 2.48 17.41 1.04
N ASP A 160 3.50 17.72 0.24
CA ASP A 160 3.31 17.95 -1.18
C ASP A 160 2.97 16.60 -1.82
N ALA A 161 1.75 16.48 -2.33
CA ALA A 161 1.25 15.24 -2.87
C ALA A 161 0.99 15.35 -4.37
N GLU A 162 1.48 14.37 -5.11
CA GLU A 162 1.21 14.22 -6.54
C GLU A 162 0.67 12.81 -6.80
N VAL A 163 -0.36 12.70 -7.65
CA VAL A 163 -0.83 11.42 -8.19
C VAL A 163 -0.45 11.38 -9.67
N GLY A 164 0.54 10.56 -10.00
CA GLY A 164 1.07 10.42 -11.36
C GLY A 164 0.34 9.37 -12.21
N TYR A 165 -0.48 8.51 -11.59
CA TYR A 165 -1.27 7.51 -12.28
C TYR A 165 -2.59 7.23 -11.54
N GLU A 166 -3.67 7.16 -12.30
CA GLU A 166 -5.01 6.76 -11.83
C GLU A 166 -5.76 6.10 -12.99
N ALA A 167 -6.04 4.80 -12.89
CA ALA A 167 -6.87 4.08 -13.86
C ALA A 167 -7.31 2.72 -13.31
N ALA A 168 -8.21 2.04 -14.02
CA ALA A 168 -8.62 0.67 -13.71
C ALA A 168 -8.54 -0.30 -14.90
N PRO A 169 -7.37 -0.45 -15.56
CA PRO A 169 -7.23 -1.22 -16.80
C PRO A 169 -7.59 -2.70 -16.68
N PHE A 170 -7.52 -3.28 -15.47
CA PHE A 170 -7.83 -4.69 -15.21
C PHE A 170 -9.08 -4.87 -14.34
N GLY A 171 -9.93 -3.84 -14.26
CA GLY A 171 -11.10 -3.86 -13.39
C GLY A 171 -10.76 -3.68 -11.91
N VAL A 172 -9.52 -3.30 -11.58
CA VAL A 172 -9.08 -2.91 -10.24
C VAL A 172 -8.63 -1.46 -10.28
N GLY A 173 -9.04 -0.63 -9.32
CA GLY A 173 -8.57 0.74 -9.16
C GLY A 173 -7.09 0.77 -8.80
N TYR A 174 -6.25 1.36 -9.64
CA TYR A 174 -4.82 1.54 -9.40
C TYR A 174 -4.48 3.03 -9.35
N LEU A 175 -3.82 3.43 -8.26
CA LEU A 175 -3.30 4.78 -8.07
C LEU A 175 -1.82 4.72 -7.71
N VAL A 176 -1.03 5.63 -8.26
CA VAL A 176 0.38 5.83 -7.86
C VAL A 176 0.55 7.29 -7.48
N GLY A 177 0.87 7.51 -6.21
CA GLY A 177 1.12 8.84 -5.67
C GLY A 177 2.41 8.91 -4.87
N VAL A 178 2.96 10.12 -4.79
CA VAL A 178 4.14 10.45 -4.00
C VAL A 178 3.78 11.56 -3.04
N TRP A 179 4.13 11.39 -1.77
CA TRP A 179 3.97 12.39 -0.72
C TRP A 179 5.36 12.82 -0.25
N GLU A 180 5.72 14.07 -0.47
CA GLU A 180 7.01 14.64 -0.06
C GLU A 180 6.81 15.62 1.10
N ARG A 181 7.65 15.53 2.14
CA ARG A 181 7.64 16.57 3.17
C ARG A 181 8.19 17.85 2.57
N HIS A 182 7.53 18.97 2.86
CA HIS A 182 8.17 20.27 2.77
C HIS A 182 9.43 20.26 3.65
N GLY A 183 10.56 20.67 3.07
CA GLY A 183 11.87 20.75 3.74
C GLY A 183 11.93 21.84 4.80
#